data_AF-A0A6J8CUL4-F1
#
_entry.id   AF-A0A6J8CUL4-F1
#
_cell.length_a   1.000
_cell.length_b   1.000
_cell.length_c   1.000
_cell.angle_alpha   90.00
_cell.angle_beta   90.00
_cell.angle_gamma   90.00
#
_symmetry.space_group_name_H-M   'P 1'
#
loop_
_entity.id
_entity.type
_entity.pdbx_description
1 polymer ?
#
loop_
_entity_poly.entity_id
_entity_poly.type
_entity_poly.pdbx_seq_one_letter_code
_entity_poly.pdbx_strand_id
1 'polypeptide(L)'
;MKTKVNLFRFIIMTSNTITFCEACDFRGIKQESVVWCHDCEEAFCSNCADHHSSARKTREHMVISMDNYSRLPHVIRTLSSHCEQHNAPFQNYCITHEQLCCRKCIDPLHSHCTSLPAVDDFLKDTKRSFLTEQLSEGFKDIYSFCEYMVKEKRQNIRELTFESNRIENRIKQIRKQLNEQLDILEAQRKIAFSKHKTDIHKVIEQLSEHQQCAGEFKDSLSFMTENASNMQVFLASKKFETDLQKAEESITSLQTRGALNNIVFCLDDIMVEKIGRGDIKLGSFTVITLPASKTYVKRKAKEIQMFMVTQKHTINSVKLTILRKLPLPEGMSVTGCLLQPTGGIIITGDFYVVFLNPNGSVNKKLQLRMAYDVTCINDKKLAVTDDAEITFIDMERKEVIKRVRAEGYGFGISHSNRSIIYTTDKSKVKKMDLRTERITTLNVGDPIFQSYVVGSENKIFYSNWQEHTVICYDINGSALWKFKDETVLRNPSGISIDNNCNVYVAGLNSNNVVVISPNGKQFKQIPLDGDGISNPRAISLEKENKLLVQVTQEYADIGSNTLNVGEK
;
A
#
# COMPACT_ATOMS: atom_id res chain seq x y z
N MET A 1 -10.01 12.96 49.59
CA MET A 1 -8.90 12.71 50.54
C MET A 1 -8.62 13.87 51.52
N LYS A 2 -9.55 14.81 51.75
CA LYS A 2 -9.38 15.97 52.67
C LYS A 2 -10.05 15.80 54.05
N THR A 3 -10.38 14.58 54.46
CA THR A 3 -11.34 14.35 55.56
C THR A 3 -10.76 13.86 56.89
N LYS A 4 -9.44 13.65 57.04
CA LYS A 4 -8.84 13.18 58.32
C LYS A 4 -7.87 14.15 59.01
N VAL A 5 -7.42 15.23 58.36
CA VAL A 5 -6.52 16.23 58.97
C VAL A 5 -7.27 17.21 59.90
N ASN A 6 -8.61 17.21 59.88
CA ASN A 6 -9.41 18.15 60.66
C ASN A 6 -9.40 17.90 62.17
N LEU A 7 -9.10 16.68 62.65
CA LEU A 7 -9.14 16.37 64.08
C LEU A 7 -8.04 17.12 64.86
N PHE A 8 -6.81 17.16 64.34
CA PHE A 8 -5.70 17.89 64.98
C PHE A 8 -5.86 19.41 64.93
N ARG A 9 -6.52 19.92 63.88
CA ARG A 9 -6.71 21.36 63.68
C ARG A 9 -7.73 21.97 64.63
N PHE A 10 -8.75 21.19 65.01
CA PHE A 10 -9.81 21.61 65.94
C PHE A 10 -9.33 21.75 67.39
N ILE A 11 -8.31 20.99 67.79
CA ILE A 11 -7.75 20.96 69.16
C ILE A 11 -6.96 22.24 69.50
N ILE A 12 -6.38 22.90 68.48
CA ILE A 12 -5.44 24.01 68.66
C ILE A 12 -6.10 25.38 68.45
N MET A 13 -7.12 25.48 67.58
CA MET A 13 -7.70 26.77 67.19
C MET A 13 -9.14 26.93 67.69
N THR A 14 -9.31 27.71 68.75
CA THR A 14 -10.43 28.65 68.95
C THR A 14 -10.05 29.64 70.05
N SER A 15 -10.31 30.92 69.79
CA SER A 15 -9.89 32.05 70.60
C SER A 15 -11.07 32.58 71.42
N ASN A 16 -11.24 32.11 72.66
CA ASN A 16 -11.93 32.88 73.68
C ASN A 16 -10.86 33.57 74.54
N THR A 17 -10.65 34.85 74.30
CA THR A 17 -9.81 35.70 75.13
C THR A 17 -10.66 36.24 76.26
N ILE A 18 -10.48 35.69 77.46
CA ILE A 18 -10.96 36.33 78.69
C ILE A 18 -10.11 37.60 78.85
N THR A 19 -10.72 38.79 78.87
CA THR A 19 -9.98 40.07 78.81
C THR A 19 -10.10 40.92 80.08
N PHE A 20 -11.09 40.66 80.94
CA PHE A 20 -11.37 41.50 82.10
C PHE A 20 -11.22 40.73 83.41
N CYS A 21 -10.78 41.43 84.45
CA CYS A 21 -10.70 40.94 85.82
C CYS A 21 -12.10 40.64 86.35
N GLU A 22 -12.36 39.39 86.69
CA GLU A 22 -13.69 38.91 87.11
C GLU A 22 -14.09 39.48 88.47
N ALA A 23 -13.14 39.63 89.39
CA ALA A 23 -13.38 40.26 90.69
C ALA A 23 -13.71 41.76 90.59
N CYS A 24 -13.12 42.47 89.62
CA CYS A 24 -13.47 43.87 89.35
C CYS A 24 -14.80 43.97 88.59
N ASP A 25 -15.02 43.07 87.62
CA ASP A 25 -16.25 43.05 86.82
C ASP A 25 -17.48 42.76 87.67
N PHE A 26 -17.36 41.85 88.65
CA PHE A 26 -18.40 41.60 89.65
C PHE A 26 -18.81 42.86 90.42
N ARG A 27 -17.87 43.81 90.61
CA ARG A 27 -18.11 45.11 91.24
C ARG A 27 -18.53 46.20 90.25
N GLY A 28 -18.78 45.85 88.99
CA GLY A 28 -19.12 46.78 87.91
C GLY A 28 -17.94 47.58 87.37
N ILE A 29 -16.70 47.21 87.70
CA ILE A 29 -15.48 47.92 87.29
C ILE A 29 -14.78 47.11 86.20
N LYS A 30 -14.71 47.65 84.97
CA LYS A 30 -13.97 47.01 83.88
C LYS A 30 -12.48 47.32 84.00
N GLN A 31 -11.71 46.34 84.45
CA GLN A 31 -10.25 46.40 84.51
C GLN A 31 -9.67 45.20 83.78
N GLU A 32 -8.60 45.38 83.01
CA GLU A 32 -7.97 44.28 82.25
C GLU A 32 -7.32 43.26 83.18
N SER A 33 -7.50 41.98 82.86
CA SER A 33 -6.85 40.88 83.56
C SER A 33 -5.42 40.69 83.06
N VAL A 34 -4.48 40.52 83.99
CA VAL A 34 -3.06 40.25 83.69
C VAL A 34 -2.62 38.86 84.17
N VAL A 35 -3.41 38.24 85.05
CA VAL A 35 -3.16 36.91 85.62
C VAL A 35 -4.40 36.03 85.50
N TRP A 36 -4.20 34.74 85.23
CA TRP A 36 -5.20 33.67 85.34
C TRP A 36 -4.85 32.78 86.55
N CYS A 37 -5.84 32.46 87.38
CA CYS A 37 -5.71 31.50 88.47
C CYS A 37 -6.30 30.15 88.06
N HIS A 38 -5.51 29.08 88.11
CA HIS A 38 -5.98 27.73 87.74
C HIS A 38 -6.94 27.13 88.77
N ASP A 39 -6.72 27.40 90.05
CA ASP A 39 -7.55 26.82 91.12
C ASP A 39 -8.90 27.52 91.27
N CYS A 40 -8.96 28.83 90.98
CA CYS A 40 -10.21 29.57 90.96
C CYS A 40 -10.91 29.54 89.60
N GLU A 41 -10.21 29.18 88.53
CA GLU A 41 -10.71 29.26 87.15
C GLU A 41 -11.20 30.69 86.81
N GLU A 42 -10.49 31.72 87.32
CA GLU A 42 -10.87 33.13 87.19
C GLU A 42 -9.67 34.00 86.74
N ALA A 43 -9.96 35.06 85.98
CA ALA A 43 -8.98 36.06 85.55
C ALA A 43 -8.93 37.29 86.49
N PHE A 44 -7.73 37.78 86.82
CA PHE A 44 -7.50 38.89 87.74
C PHE A 44 -6.60 40.00 87.16
N CYS A 45 -6.88 41.27 87.50
CA CYS A 45 -5.98 42.40 87.29
C CYS A 45 -4.82 42.35 88.28
N SER A 46 -3.80 43.21 88.12
CA SER A 46 -2.63 43.25 89.01
C SER A 46 -3.02 43.37 90.49
N ASN A 47 -3.90 44.31 90.83
CA ASN A 47 -4.28 44.58 92.21
C ASN A 47 -5.07 43.42 92.84
N CYS A 48 -5.97 42.80 92.07
CA CYS A 48 -6.73 41.64 92.52
C CYS A 48 -5.84 40.41 92.66
N ALA A 49 -4.87 40.23 91.76
CA ALA A 49 -3.89 39.15 91.86
C ALA A 49 -2.97 39.31 93.08
N ASP A 50 -2.56 40.53 93.42
CA ASP A 50 -1.75 40.82 94.61
C ASP A 50 -2.54 40.54 95.89
N HIS A 51 -3.82 40.90 95.93
CA HIS A 51 -4.68 40.53 97.06
C HIS A 51 -4.93 39.02 97.12
N HIS A 52 -5.14 38.38 95.98
CA HIS A 52 -5.35 36.94 95.86
C HIS A 52 -4.14 36.15 96.36
N SER A 53 -2.93 36.56 95.99
CA SER A 53 -1.70 35.91 96.42
C SER A 53 -1.28 36.25 97.86
N SER A 54 -1.80 37.31 98.47
CA SER A 54 -1.53 37.66 99.87
C SER A 54 -2.56 37.11 100.87
N ALA A 55 -3.77 36.74 100.41
CA ALA A 55 -4.80 36.20 101.27
C ALA A 55 -4.49 34.76 101.73
N ARG A 56 -4.68 34.47 103.03
CA ARG A 56 -4.29 33.20 103.66
C ARG A 56 -4.84 31.95 102.96
N LYS A 57 -6.03 32.04 102.35
CA LYS A 57 -6.70 30.91 101.68
C LYS A 57 -6.27 30.68 100.23
N THR A 58 -5.76 31.70 99.55
CA THR A 58 -5.53 31.69 98.09
C THR A 58 -4.06 31.94 97.72
N ARG A 59 -3.21 32.25 98.71
CA ARG A 59 -1.76 32.47 98.52
C ARG A 59 -0.99 31.28 97.93
N GLU A 60 -1.56 30.08 98.02
CA GLU A 60 -0.97 28.83 97.51
C GLU A 60 -1.56 28.43 96.15
N HIS A 61 -2.48 29.21 95.58
CA HIS A 61 -3.05 28.94 94.25
C HIS A 61 -2.02 29.15 93.14
N MET A 62 -2.08 28.29 92.13
CA MET A 62 -1.29 28.37 90.92
C MET A 62 -1.84 29.44 89.98
N VAL A 63 -1.02 30.48 89.80
CA VAL A 63 -1.34 31.61 88.93
C VAL A 63 -0.35 31.69 87.76
N ILE A 64 -0.83 32.09 86.58
CA ILE A 64 -0.01 32.31 85.38
C ILE A 64 -0.39 33.62 84.71
N SER A 65 0.55 34.25 83.98
CA SER A 65 0.23 35.47 83.24
C SER A 65 -0.76 35.20 82.10
N MET A 66 -1.57 36.20 81.76
CA MET A 66 -2.52 36.08 80.64
C MET A 66 -1.83 35.87 79.29
N ASP A 67 -0.61 36.41 79.09
CA ASP A 67 0.20 36.13 77.89
C ASP A 67 0.56 34.64 77.80
N ASN A 68 0.99 34.01 78.91
CA ASN A 68 1.30 32.59 78.93
C ASN A 68 0.05 31.71 78.83
N TYR A 69 -1.05 32.10 79.49
CA TYR A 69 -2.33 31.41 79.39
C TYR A 69 -2.85 31.39 77.95
N SER A 70 -2.76 32.52 77.24
CA SER A 70 -3.20 32.64 75.84
C SER A 70 -2.43 31.72 74.88
N ARG A 71 -1.18 31.38 75.20
CA ARG A 71 -0.33 30.46 74.43
C ARG A 71 -0.63 28.99 74.68
N LEU A 72 -1.41 28.67 75.72
CA LEU A 72 -1.83 27.28 75.97
C LEU A 72 -2.81 26.82 74.87
N PRO A 73 -2.66 25.57 74.38
CA PRO A 73 -3.60 24.99 73.42
C PRO A 73 -5.05 25.13 73.90
N HIS A 74 -5.99 25.36 72.99
CA HIS A 74 -7.42 25.51 73.34
C HIS A 74 -7.93 24.36 74.20
N VAL A 75 -7.55 23.12 73.85
CA VAL A 75 -7.90 21.94 74.66
C VAL A 75 -7.53 22.09 76.14
N ILE A 76 -6.39 22.71 76.47
CA ILE A 76 -5.98 22.91 77.87
C ILE A 76 -6.80 24.02 78.53
N ARG A 77 -7.14 25.08 77.80
CA ARG A 77 -7.94 26.21 78.31
C ARG A 77 -9.41 25.85 78.57
N THR A 78 -9.91 24.75 78.00
CA THR A 78 -11.27 24.25 78.22
C THR A 78 -11.37 23.15 79.27
N LEU A 79 -10.25 22.62 79.76
CA LEU A 79 -10.28 21.59 80.79
C LEU A 79 -10.58 22.24 82.13
N SER A 80 -11.63 21.76 82.82
CA SER A 80 -11.96 22.17 84.18
C SER A 80 -11.28 21.26 85.20
N SER A 81 -10.91 21.84 86.34
CA SER A 81 -10.45 21.10 87.53
C SER A 81 -11.59 20.43 88.29
N HIS A 82 -12.83 20.61 87.81
CA HIS A 82 -14.05 20.08 88.39
C HIS A 82 -14.67 18.97 87.52
N CYS A 83 -15.31 18.03 88.18
CA CYS A 83 -16.09 16.99 87.51
C CYS A 83 -17.31 17.60 86.80
N GLU A 84 -17.39 17.46 85.48
CA GLU A 84 -18.47 18.01 84.65
C GLU A 84 -19.88 17.58 85.12
N GLN A 85 -20.01 16.36 85.65
CA GLN A 85 -21.31 15.83 86.09
C GLN A 85 -21.78 16.37 87.44
N HIS A 86 -20.84 16.71 88.33
CA HIS A 86 -21.13 16.99 89.74
C HIS A 86 -20.69 18.38 90.20
N ASN A 87 -20.00 19.12 89.31
CA ASN A 87 -19.38 20.41 89.56
C ASN A 87 -18.60 20.43 90.88
N ALA A 88 -17.82 19.39 91.13
CA ALA A 88 -17.07 19.17 92.36
C ALA A 88 -15.60 18.87 92.03
N PRO A 89 -14.64 19.33 92.85
CA PRO A 89 -13.23 19.18 92.56
C PRO A 89 -12.83 17.70 92.48
N PHE A 90 -11.92 17.38 91.58
CA PHE A 90 -11.34 16.05 91.51
C PHE A 90 -10.49 15.76 92.76
N GLN A 91 -10.69 14.61 93.39
CA GLN A 91 -10.02 14.23 94.63
C GLN A 91 -9.21 12.94 94.51
N ASN A 92 -9.67 11.99 93.68
CA ASN A 92 -8.98 10.71 93.48
C ASN A 92 -8.78 10.40 91.99
N TYR A 93 -7.73 9.67 91.65
CA TYR A 93 -7.54 9.09 90.32
C TYR A 93 -7.90 7.60 90.36
N CYS A 94 -8.76 7.14 89.46
CA CYS A 94 -9.08 5.73 89.34
C CYS A 94 -8.12 5.06 88.36
N ILE A 95 -7.25 4.18 88.87
CA ILE A 95 -6.30 3.45 88.02
C ILE A 95 -7.02 2.48 87.07
N THR A 96 -8.09 1.81 87.54
CA THR A 96 -8.82 0.83 86.74
C THR A 96 -9.52 1.45 85.52
N HIS A 97 -9.99 2.69 85.65
CA HIS A 97 -10.71 3.40 84.59
C HIS A 97 -9.91 4.55 83.98
N GLU A 98 -8.67 4.74 84.43
CA GLU A 98 -7.73 5.78 84.01
C GLU A 98 -8.30 7.21 84.02
N GLN A 99 -9.13 7.56 85.01
CA GLN A 99 -9.85 8.85 85.05
C GLN A 99 -9.82 9.55 86.42
N LEU A 100 -9.94 10.89 86.41
CA LEU A 100 -10.10 11.70 87.61
C LEU A 100 -11.53 11.60 88.16
N CYS A 101 -11.66 11.50 89.48
CA CYS A 101 -12.91 11.25 90.18
C CYS A 101 -13.12 12.29 91.31
N CYS A 102 -14.30 12.90 91.38
CA CYS A 102 -14.71 13.69 92.55
C CYS A 102 -15.31 12.78 93.63
N ARG A 103 -15.45 13.27 94.86
CA ARG A 103 -16.03 12.51 95.99
C ARG A 103 -17.39 11.87 95.66
N LYS A 104 -18.24 12.59 94.92
CA LYS A 104 -19.59 12.11 94.53
C LYS A 104 -19.56 11.02 93.46
N CYS A 105 -18.47 10.88 92.70
CA CYS A 105 -18.30 9.79 91.72
C CYS A 105 -17.85 8.49 92.39
N ILE A 106 -17.16 8.56 93.53
CA ILE A 106 -16.52 7.39 94.13
C ILE A 106 -17.56 6.37 94.59
N ASP A 107 -18.56 6.82 95.35
CA ASP A 107 -19.57 5.93 95.94
C ASP A 107 -20.44 5.20 94.90
N PRO A 108 -20.96 5.85 93.83
CA PRO A 108 -21.80 5.16 92.85
C PRO A 108 -21.01 4.47 91.72
N LEU A 109 -19.89 5.03 91.25
CA LEU A 109 -19.21 4.56 90.02
C LEU A 109 -17.89 3.82 90.27
N HIS A 110 -17.25 4.07 91.42
CA HIS A 110 -15.93 3.50 91.73
C HIS A 110 -15.88 2.74 93.05
N SER A 111 -17.04 2.36 93.60
CA SER A 111 -17.14 1.59 94.85
C SER A 111 -16.44 0.23 94.82
N HIS A 112 -16.25 -0.33 93.62
CA HIS A 112 -15.59 -1.62 93.41
C HIS A 112 -14.13 -1.46 92.95
N CYS A 113 -13.63 -0.24 92.82
CA CYS A 113 -12.24 0.03 92.46
C CYS A 113 -11.37 0.04 93.73
N THR A 114 -10.30 -0.77 93.72
CA THR A 114 -9.44 -0.96 94.89
C THR A 114 -8.29 0.05 95.00
N SER A 115 -7.96 0.76 93.91
CA SER A 115 -6.87 1.75 93.90
C SER A 115 -7.37 3.11 93.43
N LEU A 116 -7.58 3.99 94.40
CA LEU A 116 -8.03 5.38 94.22
C LEU A 116 -7.05 6.33 94.93
N PRO A 117 -5.78 6.46 94.48
CA PRO A 117 -4.85 7.43 95.06
C PRO A 117 -5.40 8.86 95.00
N ALA A 118 -5.00 9.69 95.95
CA ALA A 118 -5.32 11.12 95.92
C ALA A 118 -4.73 11.75 94.65
N VAL A 119 -5.48 12.67 94.03
CA VAL A 119 -5.08 13.32 92.77
C VAL A 119 -3.74 14.03 92.91
N ASP A 120 -3.52 14.74 94.02
CA ASP A 120 -2.26 15.44 94.27
C ASP A 120 -1.06 14.50 94.37
N ASP A 121 -1.26 13.27 94.87
CA ASP A 121 -0.18 12.28 94.95
C ASP A 121 0.13 11.66 93.58
N PHE A 122 -0.89 11.48 92.74
CA PHE A 122 -0.73 10.93 91.39
C PHE A 122 -0.17 11.97 90.40
N LEU A 123 -0.55 13.25 90.54
CA LEU A 123 -0.21 14.29 89.56
C LEU A 123 1.17 14.95 89.76
N LYS A 124 1.85 14.69 90.88
CA LYS A 124 3.15 15.31 91.25
C LYS A 124 4.20 15.21 90.13
N ASP A 125 4.25 14.08 89.42
CA ASP A 125 5.26 13.83 88.37
C ASP A 125 4.68 13.71 86.95
N THR A 126 3.39 13.99 86.73
CA THR A 126 2.74 13.78 85.43
C THR A 126 3.38 14.58 84.30
N LYS A 127 3.86 15.80 84.59
CA LYS A 127 4.56 16.67 83.62
C LYS A 127 5.91 16.11 83.14
N ARG A 128 6.49 15.15 83.87
CA ARG A 128 7.74 14.44 83.57
C ARG A 128 7.52 12.93 83.51
N SER A 129 6.29 12.51 83.28
CA SER A 129 5.95 11.10 83.22
C SER A 129 6.50 10.48 81.93
N PHE A 130 6.78 9.18 82.00
CA PHE A 130 7.15 8.38 80.84
C PHE A 130 6.14 8.51 79.69
N LEU A 131 4.84 8.62 80.00
CA LEU A 131 3.79 8.84 78.98
C LEU A 131 3.95 10.18 78.26
N THR A 132 4.21 11.27 78.99
CA THR A 132 4.45 12.59 78.37
C THR A 132 5.72 12.63 77.53
N GLU A 133 6.77 11.92 77.95
CA GLU A 133 8.02 11.80 77.21
C GLU A 133 7.83 10.98 75.93
N GLN A 134 7.20 9.80 76.01
CA GLN A 134 6.88 8.96 74.86
C GLN A 134 5.98 9.65 73.84
N LEU A 135 4.95 10.39 74.30
CA LEU A 135 4.09 11.16 73.39
C LEU A 135 4.89 12.28 72.70
N SER A 136 5.74 13.00 73.45
CA SER A 136 6.61 14.04 72.89
C SER A 136 7.57 13.51 71.84
N GLU A 137 8.25 12.40 72.12
CA GLU A 137 9.13 11.71 71.18
C GLU A 137 8.36 11.20 69.96
N GLY A 138 7.23 10.52 70.15
CA GLY A 138 6.39 10.04 69.05
C GLY A 138 5.91 11.17 68.14
N PHE A 139 5.53 12.33 68.69
CA PHE A 139 5.17 13.50 67.88
C PHE A 139 6.37 14.13 67.15
N LYS A 140 7.57 14.14 67.75
CA LYS A 140 8.80 14.59 67.08
C LYS A 140 9.17 13.66 65.91
N ASP A 141 9.02 12.36 66.09
CA ASP A 141 9.30 11.37 65.05
C ASP A 141 8.31 11.52 63.88
N ILE A 142 7.02 11.64 64.16
CA ILE A 142 6.00 11.90 63.12
C ILE A 142 6.29 13.22 62.41
N TYR A 143 6.62 14.28 63.15
CA TYR A 143 6.92 15.58 62.57
C TYR A 143 8.12 15.50 61.61
N SER A 144 9.23 14.95 62.07
CA SER A 144 10.46 14.84 61.27
C SER A 144 10.27 13.94 60.04
N PHE A 145 9.54 12.82 60.19
CA PHE A 145 9.18 11.96 59.07
C PHE A 145 8.29 12.68 58.05
N CYS A 146 7.25 13.40 58.49
CA CYS A 146 6.40 14.17 57.60
C CYS A 146 7.18 15.28 56.89
N GLU A 147 8.08 15.99 57.58
CA GLU A 147 8.94 17.01 56.99
C GLU A 147 9.84 16.42 55.90
N TYR A 148 10.50 15.29 56.20
CA TYR A 148 11.31 14.55 55.23
C TYR A 148 10.49 14.12 54.02
N MET A 149 9.34 13.48 54.22
CA MET A 149 8.49 12.99 53.14
C MET A 149 7.97 14.14 52.26
N VAL A 150 7.58 15.26 52.85
CA VAL A 150 7.17 16.45 52.08
C VAL A 150 8.33 16.97 51.22
N LYS A 151 9.55 17.02 51.77
CA LYS A 151 10.75 17.44 51.02
C LYS A 151 11.06 16.48 49.87
N GLU A 152 11.04 15.17 50.13
CA GLU A 152 11.27 14.12 49.13
C GLU A 152 10.23 14.19 48.00
N LYS A 153 8.93 14.26 48.32
CA LYS A 153 7.88 14.33 47.28
C LYS A 153 7.91 15.63 46.49
N ARG A 154 8.29 16.76 47.12
CA ARG A 154 8.53 18.02 46.37
C ARG A 154 9.67 17.86 45.37
N GLN A 155 10.74 17.16 45.73
CA GLN A 155 11.84 16.88 44.82
C GLN A 155 11.41 15.97 43.67
N ASN A 156 10.69 14.89 43.98
CA ASN A 156 10.17 13.97 42.95
C ASN A 156 9.26 14.69 41.94
N ILE A 157 8.41 15.63 42.39
CA ILE A 157 7.57 16.43 41.49
C ILE A 157 8.43 17.30 40.56
N ARG A 158 9.51 17.92 41.05
CA ARG A 158 10.42 18.72 40.22
C ARG A 158 11.07 17.87 39.14
N GLU A 159 11.56 16.68 39.50
CA GLU A 159 12.18 15.74 38.57
C GLU A 159 11.19 15.24 37.52
N LEU A 160 9.99 14.82 37.94
CA LEU A 160 8.92 14.44 37.02
C LEU A 160 8.54 15.57 36.05
N THR A 161 8.47 16.80 36.56
CA THR A 161 8.16 17.98 35.73
C THR A 161 9.28 18.25 34.71
N PHE A 162 10.54 18.13 35.13
CA PHE A 162 11.69 18.28 34.25
C PHE A 162 11.70 17.24 33.13
N GLU A 163 11.51 15.96 33.45
CA GLU A 163 11.47 14.89 32.45
C GLU A 163 10.26 15.02 31.51
N SER A 164 9.09 15.41 32.03
CA SER A 164 7.91 15.69 31.21
C SER A 164 8.18 16.79 30.19
N ASN A 165 8.75 17.92 30.63
CA ASN A 165 9.10 19.04 29.74
C ASN A 165 10.15 18.65 28.71
N ARG A 166 11.13 17.83 29.10
CA ARG A 166 12.17 17.31 28.21
C ARG A 166 11.57 16.44 27.10
N ILE A 167 10.64 15.54 27.45
CA ILE A 167 9.92 14.71 26.47
C ILE A 167 9.08 15.59 25.55
N GLU A 168 8.33 16.56 26.09
CA GLU A 168 7.51 17.48 25.29
C GLU A 168 8.34 18.25 24.26
N ASN A 169 9.49 18.80 24.68
CA ASN A 169 10.40 19.51 23.79
C ASN A 169 10.97 18.59 22.69
N ARG A 170 11.32 17.35 23.03
CA ARG A 170 11.80 16.37 22.05
C ARG A 170 10.72 16.00 21.04
N ILE A 171 9.46 15.85 21.46
CA ILE A 171 8.32 15.64 20.56
C ILE A 171 8.14 16.84 19.61
N LYS A 172 8.22 18.08 20.14
CA LYS A 172 8.14 19.31 19.34
C LYS A 172 9.25 19.39 18.30
N GLN A 173 10.48 19.04 18.66
CA GLN A 173 11.63 19.04 17.75
C GLN A 173 11.46 18.01 16.63
N ILE A 174 11.04 16.78 16.95
CA ILE A 174 10.79 15.73 15.95
C ILE A 174 9.69 16.16 14.97
N ARG A 175 8.58 16.73 15.47
CA ARG A 175 7.50 17.26 14.62
C ARG A 175 8.00 18.35 13.67
N LYS A 176 8.82 19.28 14.17
CA LYS A 176 9.39 20.35 13.35
C LYS A 176 10.24 19.79 12.21
N GLN A 177 11.17 18.90 12.52
CA GLN A 177 12.05 18.27 11.52
C GLN A 177 11.27 17.45 10.49
N LEU A 178 10.24 16.73 10.92
CA LEU A 178 9.38 15.95 10.04
C LEU A 178 8.62 16.84 9.05
N ASN A 179 8.00 17.92 9.56
CA ASN A 179 7.27 18.86 8.72
C ASN A 179 8.19 19.56 7.72
N GLU A 180 9.39 19.98 8.13
CA GLU A 180 10.38 20.59 7.22
C GLU A 180 10.75 19.64 6.07
N GLN A 181 10.92 18.34 6.33
CA GLN A 181 11.19 17.36 5.27
C GLN A 181 9.98 17.18 4.33
N LEU A 182 8.76 17.16 4.87
CA LEU A 182 7.53 17.08 4.07
C LEU A 182 7.38 18.31 3.18
N ASP A 183 7.62 19.51 3.70
CA ASP A 183 7.59 20.76 2.95
C ASP A 183 8.59 20.75 1.78
N ILE A 184 9.81 20.23 2.02
CA ILE A 184 10.83 20.07 0.97
C ILE A 184 10.36 19.12 -0.12
N LEU A 185 9.79 17.96 0.24
CA LEU A 185 9.28 16.97 -0.73
C LEU A 185 8.12 17.56 -1.54
N GLU A 186 7.20 18.30 -0.91
CA GLU A 186 6.11 18.98 -1.61
C GLU A 186 6.63 20.05 -2.58
N ALA A 187 7.60 20.85 -2.17
CA ALA A 187 8.21 21.88 -3.01
C ALA A 187 8.91 21.25 -4.23
N GLN A 188 9.70 20.20 -4.02
CA GLN A 188 10.36 19.44 -5.09
C GLN A 188 9.34 18.88 -6.09
N ARG A 189 8.25 18.29 -5.60
CA ARG A 189 7.16 17.78 -6.44
C ARG A 189 6.51 18.89 -7.27
N LYS A 190 6.22 20.05 -6.68
CA LYS A 190 5.62 21.20 -7.38
C LYS A 190 6.51 21.70 -8.52
N ILE A 191 7.81 21.88 -8.25
CA ILE A 191 8.79 22.34 -9.25
C ILE A 191 8.95 21.32 -10.38
N ALA A 192 9.09 20.03 -10.03
CA ALA A 192 9.22 18.98 -11.02
C ALA A 192 7.98 18.85 -11.91
N PHE A 193 6.78 18.98 -11.32
CA PHE A 193 5.52 18.97 -12.05
C PHE A 193 5.41 20.15 -13.02
N SER A 194 5.68 21.38 -12.59
CA SER A 194 5.58 22.56 -13.46
C SER A 194 6.57 22.50 -14.63
N LYS A 195 7.81 22.03 -14.37
CA LYS A 195 8.82 21.82 -15.41
C LYS A 195 8.35 20.80 -16.45
N HIS A 196 8.02 19.58 -16.02
CA HIS A 196 7.60 18.51 -16.94
C HIS A 196 6.29 18.83 -17.67
N LYS A 197 5.35 19.54 -17.03
CA LYS A 197 4.14 20.03 -17.70
C LYS A 197 4.49 20.94 -18.88
N THR A 198 5.41 21.87 -18.67
CA THR A 198 5.86 22.80 -19.72
C THR A 198 6.58 22.06 -20.85
N ASP A 199 7.41 21.07 -20.52
CA ASP A 199 8.12 20.26 -21.51
C ASP A 199 7.15 19.39 -22.34
N ILE A 200 6.13 18.78 -21.70
CA ILE A 200 5.07 18.05 -22.41
C ILE A 200 4.30 18.98 -23.35
N HIS A 201 3.97 20.21 -22.93
CA HIS A 201 3.28 21.17 -23.80
C HIS A 201 4.08 21.50 -25.06
N LYS A 202 5.40 21.69 -24.95
CA LYS A 202 6.28 21.91 -26.11
C LYS A 202 6.31 20.72 -27.06
N VAL A 203 6.32 19.49 -26.53
CA VAL A 203 6.25 18.28 -27.35
C VAL A 203 4.90 18.16 -28.06
N ILE A 204 3.80 18.49 -27.38
CA ILE A 204 2.45 18.51 -27.99
C ILE A 204 2.40 19.52 -29.14
N GLU A 205 2.94 20.73 -28.94
CA GLU A 205 2.99 21.78 -29.97
C GLU A 205 3.73 21.28 -31.21
N GLN A 206 4.94 20.73 -31.04
CA GLN A 206 5.72 20.15 -32.14
C GLN A 206 4.96 19.01 -32.84
N LEU A 207 4.38 18.07 -32.10
CA LEU A 207 3.64 16.95 -32.71
C LEU A 207 2.37 17.43 -33.43
N SER A 208 1.72 18.49 -32.96
CA SER A 208 0.53 19.07 -33.58
C SER A 208 0.87 19.70 -34.93
N GLU A 209 2.00 20.42 -35.03
CA GLU A 209 2.51 20.95 -36.30
C GLU A 209 2.78 19.81 -37.31
N HIS A 210 3.44 18.73 -36.87
CA HIS A 210 3.70 17.57 -37.73
C HIS A 210 2.40 16.87 -38.13
N GLN A 211 1.42 16.77 -37.24
CA GLN A 211 0.10 16.20 -37.52
C GLN A 211 -0.65 17.02 -38.57
N GLN A 212 -0.64 18.35 -38.44
CA GLN A 212 -1.30 19.24 -39.40
C GLN A 212 -0.66 19.11 -40.79
N CYS A 213 0.66 19.25 -40.88
CA CYS A 213 1.39 19.10 -42.13
C CYS A 213 1.13 17.73 -42.78
N ALA A 214 1.18 16.63 -42.00
CA ALA A 214 0.90 15.30 -42.51
C ALA A 214 -0.55 15.13 -43.00
N GLY A 215 -1.51 15.79 -42.34
CA GLY A 215 -2.91 15.83 -42.76
C GLY A 215 -3.08 16.56 -44.10
N GLU A 216 -2.54 17.77 -44.22
CA GLU A 216 -2.57 18.57 -45.45
C GLU A 216 -1.90 17.85 -46.62
N PHE A 217 -0.76 17.18 -46.38
CA PHE A 217 -0.09 16.36 -47.39
C PHE A 217 -0.94 15.16 -47.82
N LYS A 218 -1.57 14.47 -46.87
CA LYS A 218 -2.43 13.33 -47.15
C LYS A 218 -3.62 13.74 -48.03
N ASP A 219 -4.28 14.84 -47.68
CA ASP A 219 -5.45 15.34 -48.40
C ASP A 219 -5.07 15.85 -49.80
N SER A 220 -3.95 16.58 -49.90
CA SER A 220 -3.38 17.03 -51.18
C SER A 220 -3.00 15.86 -52.08
N LEU A 221 -2.41 14.79 -51.52
CA LEU A 221 -2.09 13.57 -52.26
C LEU A 221 -3.35 12.91 -52.81
N SER A 222 -4.40 12.74 -52.01
CA SER A 222 -5.67 12.17 -52.49
C SER A 222 -6.27 13.01 -53.62
N PHE A 223 -6.29 14.33 -53.46
CA PHE A 223 -6.85 15.23 -54.46
C PHE A 223 -6.05 15.20 -55.78
N MET A 224 -4.71 15.22 -55.70
CA MET A 224 -3.86 15.15 -56.88
C MET A 224 -3.94 13.81 -57.60
N THR A 225 -4.08 12.70 -56.88
CA THR A 225 -4.22 11.38 -57.51
C THR A 225 -5.51 11.25 -58.33
N GLU A 226 -6.53 12.06 -58.03
CA GLU A 226 -7.81 12.05 -58.75
C GLU A 226 -7.86 13.08 -59.89
N ASN A 227 -7.16 14.21 -59.75
CA ASN A 227 -7.38 15.38 -60.61
C ASN A 227 -6.14 15.88 -61.38
N ALA A 228 -4.93 15.45 -61.02
CA ALA A 228 -3.69 15.95 -61.63
C ALA A 228 -3.10 14.96 -62.65
N SER A 229 -2.28 15.47 -63.57
CA SER A 229 -1.57 14.61 -64.54
C SER A 229 -0.50 13.74 -63.85
N ASN A 230 -0.19 12.59 -64.43
CA ASN A 230 0.85 11.68 -63.92
C ASN A 230 2.21 12.38 -63.70
N MET A 231 2.57 13.34 -64.57
CA MET A 231 3.78 14.15 -64.42
C MET A 231 3.74 15.02 -63.16
N GLN A 232 2.62 15.71 -62.92
CA GLN A 232 2.44 16.57 -61.74
C GLN A 232 2.43 15.75 -60.45
N VAL A 233 1.75 14.60 -60.44
CA VAL A 233 1.74 13.67 -59.30
C VAL A 233 3.14 13.17 -58.99
N PHE A 234 3.94 12.82 -60.01
CA PHE A 234 5.32 12.37 -59.83
C PHE A 234 6.22 13.45 -59.22
N LEU A 235 6.18 14.67 -59.77
CA LEU A 235 6.98 15.80 -59.27
C LEU A 235 6.57 16.20 -57.85
N ALA A 236 5.27 16.23 -57.55
CA ALA A 236 4.77 16.53 -56.22
C ALA A 236 5.17 15.44 -55.20
N SER A 237 5.08 14.17 -55.59
CA SER A 237 5.48 13.03 -54.74
C SER A 237 6.96 13.11 -54.36
N LYS A 238 7.84 13.50 -55.30
CA LYS A 238 9.28 13.70 -55.04
C LYS A 238 9.54 14.83 -54.03
N LYS A 239 8.75 15.90 -54.08
CA LYS A 239 8.85 17.00 -53.12
C LYS A 239 8.37 16.55 -51.73
N PHE A 240 7.22 15.88 -51.66
CA PHE A 240 6.65 15.39 -50.40
C PHE A 240 7.51 14.31 -49.73
N GLU A 241 8.25 13.52 -50.49
CA GLU A 241 9.22 12.57 -49.95
C GLU A 241 10.29 13.26 -49.08
N THR A 242 10.73 14.45 -49.48
CA THR A 242 11.75 15.22 -48.74
C THR A 242 11.17 15.78 -47.43
N ASP A 243 9.93 16.27 -47.45
CA ASP A 243 9.27 16.82 -46.27
C ASP A 243 8.84 15.71 -45.30
N LEU A 244 8.42 14.56 -45.82
CA LEU A 244 8.18 13.36 -45.03
C LEU A 244 9.44 12.93 -44.29
N GLN A 245 10.59 12.88 -44.98
CA GLN A 245 11.85 12.49 -44.34
C GLN A 245 12.23 13.42 -43.18
N LYS A 246 12.07 14.74 -43.34
CA LYS A 246 12.32 15.71 -42.25
C LYS A 246 11.40 15.48 -41.05
N ALA A 247 10.11 15.24 -41.31
CA ALA A 247 9.15 14.94 -40.25
C ALA A 247 9.50 13.63 -39.52
N GLU A 248 9.92 12.60 -40.24
CA GLU A 248 10.38 11.34 -39.66
C GLU A 248 11.63 11.50 -38.79
N GLU A 249 12.62 12.27 -39.25
CA GLU A 249 13.86 12.53 -38.50
C GLU A 249 13.57 13.29 -37.20
N SER A 250 12.67 14.28 -37.26
CA SER A 250 12.20 15.03 -36.10
C SER A 250 11.48 14.14 -35.07
N ILE A 251 10.52 13.30 -35.51
CA ILE A 251 9.81 12.36 -34.63
C ILE A 251 10.76 11.32 -34.04
N THR A 252 11.69 10.80 -34.85
CA THR A 252 12.71 9.83 -34.40
C THR A 252 13.64 10.47 -33.35
N SER A 253 14.02 11.75 -33.53
CA SER A 253 14.79 12.52 -32.54
C SER A 253 14.04 12.74 -31.22
N LEU A 254 12.71 12.92 -31.26
CA LEU A 254 11.89 12.98 -30.04
C LEU A 254 11.84 11.63 -29.32
N GLN A 255 11.79 10.53 -30.07
CA GLN A 255 11.80 9.18 -29.50
C GLN A 255 13.14 8.82 -28.86
N THR A 256 14.26 9.06 -29.54
CA THR A 256 15.60 8.72 -29.05
C THR A 256 15.99 9.50 -27.81
N ARG A 257 15.55 10.77 -27.71
CA ARG A 257 15.71 11.59 -26.50
C ARG A 257 14.75 11.21 -25.37
N GLY A 258 13.85 10.26 -25.60
CA GLY A 258 12.83 9.85 -24.62
C GLY A 258 11.76 10.91 -24.34
N ALA A 259 11.63 11.93 -25.19
CA ALA A 259 10.65 13.01 -25.00
C ALA A 259 9.19 12.53 -25.16
N LEU A 260 8.97 11.40 -25.83
CA LEU A 260 7.66 10.75 -25.96
C LEU A 260 7.33 9.79 -24.80
N ASN A 261 8.25 9.60 -23.85
CA ASN A 261 8.03 8.72 -22.71
C ASN A 261 6.99 9.30 -21.75
N ASN A 262 6.23 8.40 -21.12
CA ASN A 262 5.29 8.78 -20.09
C ASN A 262 6.03 9.11 -18.79
N ILE A 263 5.65 10.19 -18.12
CA ILE A 263 6.27 10.60 -16.87
C ILE A 263 5.39 10.15 -15.70
N VAL A 264 5.99 9.45 -14.75
CA VAL A 264 5.34 8.98 -13.53
C VAL A 264 6.06 9.55 -12.32
N PHE A 265 5.28 10.09 -11.39
CA PHE A 265 5.75 10.57 -10.11
C PHE A 265 5.65 9.46 -9.07
N CYS A 266 6.77 9.11 -8.45
CA CYS A 266 6.84 8.07 -7.44
C CYS A 266 7.32 8.67 -6.11
N LEU A 267 6.75 8.14 -5.03
CA LEU A 267 7.13 8.41 -3.66
C LEU A 267 7.44 7.06 -3.03
N ASP A 268 8.61 6.92 -2.42
CA ASP A 268 9.01 5.65 -1.81
C ASP A 268 8.03 5.26 -0.68
N ASP A 269 7.45 4.06 -0.75
CA ASP A 269 6.45 3.55 0.22
C ASP A 269 7.01 3.32 1.65
N ILE A 270 8.31 3.55 1.88
CA ILE A 270 9.01 3.22 3.13
C ILE A 270 8.87 4.32 4.21
N MET A 271 7.81 5.14 4.15
CA MET A 271 7.60 6.20 5.15
C MET A 271 7.36 5.63 6.55
N VAL A 272 6.61 4.54 6.69
CA VAL A 272 6.18 4.04 8.00
C VAL A 272 7.30 3.32 8.76
N GLU A 273 8.13 2.52 8.08
CA GLU A 273 9.21 1.76 8.74
C GLU A 273 10.37 2.64 9.22
N LYS A 274 10.70 3.72 8.48
CA LYS A 274 11.84 4.59 8.80
C LYS A 274 11.55 5.55 9.96
N ILE A 275 10.32 6.05 10.05
CA ILE A 275 9.86 6.86 11.19
C ILE A 275 9.99 6.06 12.50
N GLY A 276 9.68 4.75 12.48
CA GLY A 276 9.82 3.87 13.64
C GLY A 276 11.27 3.64 14.10
N ARG A 277 12.26 3.81 13.22
CA ARG A 277 13.70 3.65 13.52
C ARG A 277 14.41 4.95 13.87
N GLY A 278 13.72 6.10 13.82
CA GLY A 278 14.31 7.41 14.10
C GLY A 278 15.11 8.01 12.93
N ASP A 279 15.07 7.38 11.75
CA ASP A 279 15.64 7.93 10.52
C ASP A 279 14.65 8.95 9.92
N ILE A 280 14.95 10.24 10.05
CA ILE A 280 14.07 11.36 9.62
C ILE A 280 14.03 11.50 8.08
N LYS A 281 14.68 10.62 7.32
CA LYS A 281 14.66 10.65 5.86
C LYS A 281 13.45 9.85 5.34
N LEU A 282 12.34 10.57 5.13
CA LEU A 282 11.01 10.09 4.70
C LEU A 282 10.94 9.48 3.28
N GLY A 283 12.07 9.12 2.68
CA GLY A 283 12.15 8.65 1.29
C GLY A 283 12.51 9.75 0.31
N SER A 284 12.46 9.44 -0.97
CA SER A 284 12.79 10.36 -2.04
C SER A 284 11.65 10.47 -3.04
N PHE A 285 11.37 11.70 -3.47
CA PHE A 285 10.52 11.94 -4.62
C PHE A 285 11.34 11.65 -5.88
N THR A 286 10.86 10.73 -6.70
CA THR A 286 11.53 10.36 -7.95
C THR A 286 10.58 10.55 -9.13
N VAL A 287 11.15 11.01 -10.24
CA VAL A 287 10.45 11.10 -11.52
C VAL A 287 10.97 9.96 -12.38
N ILE A 288 10.07 9.06 -12.77
CA ILE A 288 10.40 7.90 -13.59
C ILE A 288 9.82 8.13 -14.99
N THR A 289 10.63 7.86 -16.01
CA THR A 289 10.17 7.85 -17.40
C THR A 289 9.85 6.41 -17.81
N LEU A 290 8.62 6.19 -18.24
CA LEU A 290 8.15 4.93 -18.79
C LEU A 290 8.14 5.03 -20.32
N PRO A 291 8.50 3.96 -21.05
CA PRO A 291 8.44 3.96 -22.51
C PRO A 291 7.08 4.40 -23.04
N ALA A 292 7.09 5.15 -24.14
CA ALA A 292 5.89 5.54 -24.86
C ALA A 292 5.01 4.30 -25.17
N SER A 293 3.69 4.47 -25.09
CA SER A 293 2.73 3.38 -25.37
C SER A 293 2.75 2.92 -26.82
N LYS A 294 3.16 3.81 -27.73
CA LYS A 294 3.40 3.55 -29.14
C LYS A 294 4.71 4.20 -29.56
N THR A 295 5.44 3.53 -30.43
CA THR A 295 6.64 4.06 -31.07
C THR A 295 6.37 4.26 -32.56
N TYR A 296 6.78 5.41 -33.09
CA TYR A 296 6.93 5.55 -34.53
C TYR A 296 8.08 4.63 -34.98
N VAL A 297 7.81 3.82 -36.00
CA VAL A 297 8.81 3.00 -36.66
C VAL A 297 8.82 3.48 -38.10
N LYS A 298 9.91 4.13 -38.50
CA LYS A 298 10.14 4.51 -39.88
C LYS A 298 9.98 3.25 -40.73
N ARG A 299 9.01 3.26 -41.65
CA ARG A 299 8.94 2.21 -42.66
C ARG A 299 10.22 2.35 -43.47
N LYS A 300 11.00 1.27 -43.62
CA LYS A 300 12.07 1.25 -44.62
C LYS A 300 11.40 1.59 -45.95
N ALA A 301 11.59 2.81 -46.44
CA ALA A 301 11.41 3.10 -47.84
C ALA A 301 12.36 2.13 -48.53
N LYS A 302 11.81 1.15 -49.26
CA LYS A 302 12.60 0.42 -50.23
C LYS A 302 13.32 1.49 -51.03
N GLU A 303 14.65 1.40 -51.07
CA GLU A 303 15.48 2.23 -51.92
C GLU A 303 14.76 2.37 -53.27
N ILE A 304 14.64 3.61 -53.71
CA ILE A 304 14.01 3.97 -54.98
C ILE A 304 14.97 3.55 -56.09
N GLN A 305 15.13 2.24 -56.25
CA GLN A 305 15.63 1.58 -57.42
C GLN A 305 14.51 0.64 -57.86
N MET A 306 13.85 1.04 -58.94
CA MET A 306 12.88 0.24 -59.69
C MET A 306 11.65 -0.25 -58.89
N PHE A 307 10.78 0.68 -58.48
CA PHE A 307 9.38 0.35 -58.16
C PHE A 307 8.43 1.26 -58.93
N MET A 308 8.38 1.09 -60.26
CA MET A 308 7.16 1.36 -60.99
C MET A 308 6.12 0.31 -60.55
N VAL A 309 5.00 0.77 -60.00
CA VAL A 309 3.76 0.03 -59.73
C VAL A 309 3.86 -1.06 -58.63
N THR A 310 3.63 -0.68 -57.37
CA THR A 310 3.05 -1.63 -56.40
C THR A 310 1.54 -1.55 -56.47
N GLN A 311 0.92 -2.45 -57.24
CA GLN A 311 -0.52 -2.66 -57.20
C GLN A 311 -0.96 -2.98 -55.75
N LYS A 312 -2.06 -2.37 -55.29
CA LYS A 312 -2.79 -2.83 -54.10
C LYS A 312 -2.97 -4.35 -54.22
N HIS A 313 -2.29 -5.12 -53.37
CA HIS A 313 -2.40 -6.58 -53.36
C HIS A 313 -3.83 -6.96 -52.95
N THR A 314 -4.68 -7.17 -53.95
CA THR A 314 -5.95 -7.87 -53.80
C THR A 314 -5.64 -9.35 -53.56
N ILE A 315 -6.49 -10.05 -52.81
CA ILE A 315 -6.36 -11.49 -52.51
C ILE A 315 -6.19 -12.33 -53.78
N ASN A 316 -6.70 -11.84 -54.91
CA ASN A 316 -6.52 -12.43 -56.24
C ASN A 316 -5.04 -12.56 -56.67
N SER A 317 -4.14 -11.68 -56.19
CA SER A 317 -2.70 -11.70 -56.51
C SER A 317 -1.88 -12.69 -55.68
N VAL A 318 -2.46 -13.27 -54.62
CA VAL A 318 -1.79 -14.26 -53.76
C VAL A 318 -1.57 -15.55 -54.54
N LYS A 319 -0.32 -15.94 -54.77
CA LYS A 319 0.05 -17.27 -55.28
C LYS A 319 0.99 -17.90 -54.27
N LEU A 320 0.80 -19.18 -53.98
CA LEU A 320 1.79 -19.95 -53.22
C LEU A 320 2.66 -20.70 -54.22
N THR A 321 3.94 -20.37 -54.23
CA THR A 321 4.97 -21.14 -54.94
C THR A 321 5.83 -21.80 -53.88
N ILE A 322 5.88 -23.13 -53.88
CA ILE A 322 6.75 -23.88 -52.97
C ILE A 322 8.20 -23.63 -53.37
N LEU A 323 8.98 -23.08 -52.44
CA LEU A 323 10.41 -22.81 -52.63
C LEU A 323 11.27 -23.94 -52.07
N ARG A 324 10.82 -24.59 -50.99
CA ARG A 324 11.59 -25.64 -50.32
C ARG A 324 10.64 -26.65 -49.66
N LYS A 325 10.89 -27.94 -49.89
CA LYS A 325 10.29 -29.03 -49.12
C LYS A 325 11.32 -29.56 -48.14
N LEU A 326 11.00 -29.54 -46.84
CA LEU A 326 11.89 -30.03 -45.79
C LEU A 326 11.29 -31.31 -45.18
N PRO A 327 12.05 -32.41 -45.07
CA PRO A 327 11.57 -33.63 -44.43
C PRO A 327 11.37 -33.40 -42.93
N LEU A 328 10.27 -33.92 -42.38
CA LEU A 328 10.00 -33.87 -40.95
C LEU A 328 10.59 -35.11 -40.24
N PRO A 329 10.80 -35.05 -38.91
CA PRO A 329 11.22 -36.21 -38.14
C PRO A 329 10.19 -37.36 -38.24
N GLU A 330 10.66 -38.58 -38.51
CA GLU A 330 9.78 -39.76 -38.60
C GLU A 330 9.01 -40.01 -37.30
N GLY A 331 7.76 -40.45 -37.43
CA GLY A 331 6.92 -40.89 -36.30
C GLY A 331 6.32 -39.77 -35.45
N MET A 332 6.33 -38.51 -35.89
CA MET A 332 5.72 -37.37 -35.19
C MET A 332 4.47 -36.87 -35.92
N SER A 333 3.35 -36.76 -35.21
CA SER A 333 2.11 -36.15 -35.69
C SER A 333 2.15 -34.65 -35.44
N VAL A 334 2.54 -33.86 -36.46
CA VAL A 334 2.59 -32.40 -36.33
C VAL A 334 1.20 -31.80 -36.21
N THR A 335 1.02 -30.91 -35.24
CA THR A 335 -0.25 -30.22 -34.92
C THR A 335 -0.13 -28.70 -34.92
N GLY A 336 1.09 -28.16 -34.87
CA GLY A 336 1.36 -26.73 -34.92
C GLY A 336 2.74 -26.44 -35.51
N CYS A 337 2.90 -25.23 -36.03
CA CYS A 337 4.17 -24.81 -36.63
C CYS A 337 4.40 -23.31 -36.51
N LEU A 338 5.68 -22.92 -36.50
CA LEU A 338 6.12 -21.53 -36.45
C LEU A 338 7.36 -21.35 -37.33
N LEU A 339 7.26 -20.46 -38.33
CA LEU A 339 8.40 -20.04 -39.13
C LEU A 339 9.15 -18.90 -38.43
N GLN A 340 10.47 -19.04 -38.28
CA GLN A 340 11.34 -18.01 -37.72
C GLN A 340 11.87 -17.08 -38.82
N PRO A 341 12.18 -15.80 -38.50
CA PRO A 341 12.81 -14.87 -39.44
C PRO A 341 14.14 -15.35 -40.03
N THR A 342 14.87 -16.19 -39.28
CA THR A 342 16.14 -16.81 -39.72
C THR A 342 15.94 -17.95 -40.73
N GLY A 343 14.69 -18.31 -41.05
CA GLY A 343 14.32 -19.45 -41.90
C GLY A 343 14.26 -20.79 -41.15
N GLY A 344 14.55 -20.82 -39.85
CA GLY A 344 14.33 -22.01 -39.01
C GLY A 344 12.83 -22.28 -38.80
N ILE A 345 12.47 -23.54 -38.54
CA ILE A 345 11.08 -23.95 -38.31
C ILE A 345 10.98 -24.58 -36.94
N ILE A 346 9.96 -24.20 -36.18
CA ILE A 346 9.58 -24.89 -34.94
C ILE A 346 8.29 -25.63 -35.22
N ILE A 347 8.25 -26.91 -34.87
CA ILE A 347 7.07 -27.76 -35.00
C ILE A 347 6.68 -28.32 -33.63
N THR A 348 5.37 -28.45 -33.41
CA THR A 348 4.77 -29.08 -32.24
C THR A 348 3.94 -30.28 -32.67
N GLY A 349 3.90 -31.29 -31.82
CA GLY A 349 3.19 -32.54 -32.09
C GLY A 349 3.49 -33.60 -31.06
N ASP A 350 2.50 -34.45 -30.78
CA ASP A 350 2.56 -35.50 -29.76
C ASP A 350 3.11 -34.95 -28.44
N PHE A 351 4.31 -35.37 -28.05
CA PHE A 351 4.95 -35.01 -26.78
C PHE A 351 6.16 -34.08 -26.97
N TYR A 352 6.27 -33.38 -28.10
CA TYR A 352 7.50 -32.69 -28.47
C TYR A 352 7.32 -31.30 -29.07
N VAL A 353 8.29 -30.45 -28.76
CA VAL A 353 8.64 -29.27 -29.55
C VAL A 353 9.96 -29.58 -30.24
N VAL A 354 10.01 -29.46 -31.56
CA VAL A 354 11.22 -29.72 -32.35
C VAL A 354 11.65 -28.43 -33.04
N PHE A 355 12.91 -28.07 -32.84
CA PHE A 355 13.58 -26.96 -33.49
C PHE A 355 14.31 -27.50 -34.71
N LEU A 356 13.94 -27.04 -35.90
CA LEU A 356 14.56 -27.38 -37.17
C LEU A 356 15.39 -26.20 -37.67
N ASN A 357 16.61 -26.49 -38.14
CA ASN A 357 17.43 -25.51 -38.84
C ASN A 357 16.82 -25.17 -40.22
N PRO A 358 17.23 -24.07 -40.88
CA PRO A 358 16.70 -23.72 -42.20
C PRO A 358 16.86 -24.79 -43.29
N ASN A 359 17.81 -25.71 -43.13
CA ASN A 359 18.03 -26.85 -44.02
C ASN A 359 17.18 -28.08 -43.68
N GLY A 360 16.30 -27.99 -42.67
CA GLY A 360 15.44 -29.08 -42.21
C GLY A 360 16.06 -30.01 -41.18
N SER A 361 17.35 -29.88 -40.85
CA SER A 361 17.96 -30.77 -39.85
C SER A 361 17.47 -30.44 -38.44
N VAL A 362 17.26 -31.49 -37.63
CA VAL A 362 16.84 -31.34 -36.23
C VAL A 362 17.96 -30.69 -35.43
N ASN A 363 17.69 -29.51 -34.90
CA ASN A 363 18.59 -28.79 -34.01
C ASN A 363 18.44 -29.27 -32.56
N LYS A 364 17.20 -29.36 -32.05
CA LYS A 364 16.90 -29.87 -30.70
C LYS A 364 15.46 -30.37 -30.63
N LYS A 365 15.24 -31.42 -29.85
CA LYS A 365 13.92 -31.98 -29.52
C LYS A 365 13.70 -31.83 -28.02
N LEU A 366 12.65 -31.12 -27.62
CA LEU A 366 12.29 -30.87 -26.24
C LEU A 366 11.01 -31.63 -25.90
N GLN A 367 11.06 -32.50 -24.89
CA GLN A 367 9.93 -33.28 -24.41
C GLN A 367 8.97 -32.41 -23.59
N LEU A 368 7.70 -32.42 -23.96
CA LEU A 368 6.55 -31.82 -23.29
C LEU A 368 5.52 -32.92 -22.90
N ARG A 369 4.38 -32.52 -22.32
CA ARG A 369 3.30 -33.45 -21.94
C ARG A 369 2.40 -33.78 -23.12
N MET A 370 1.94 -32.77 -23.85
CA MET A 370 1.19 -32.96 -25.09
C MET A 370 1.15 -31.63 -25.85
N ALA A 371 2.04 -31.46 -26.83
CA ALA A 371 2.24 -30.18 -27.51
C ALA A 371 1.27 -30.03 -28.70
N TYR A 372 0.40 -29.02 -28.68
CA TYR A 372 -0.55 -28.76 -29.76
C TYR A 372 -0.07 -27.68 -30.72
N ASP A 373 0.01 -26.44 -30.26
CA ASP A 373 0.34 -25.29 -31.10
C ASP A 373 1.37 -24.37 -30.43
N VAL A 374 2.02 -23.53 -31.23
CA VAL A 374 3.17 -22.71 -30.80
C VAL A 374 3.09 -21.28 -31.34
N THR A 375 3.43 -20.32 -30.49
CA THR A 375 3.59 -18.91 -30.89
C THR A 375 4.88 -18.31 -30.36
N CYS A 376 5.41 -17.34 -31.11
CA CYS A 376 6.52 -16.50 -30.66
C CYS A 376 6.00 -15.32 -29.85
N ILE A 377 6.56 -15.09 -28.65
CA ILE A 377 6.30 -13.87 -27.86
C ILE A 377 7.28 -12.78 -28.30
N ASN A 378 8.55 -13.15 -28.45
CA ASN A 378 9.64 -12.31 -28.94
C ASN A 378 10.83 -13.21 -29.32
N ASP A 379 11.92 -12.61 -29.81
CA ASP A 379 13.13 -13.32 -30.25
C ASP A 379 13.77 -14.25 -29.20
N LYS A 380 13.36 -14.15 -27.93
CA LYS A 380 13.89 -14.93 -26.81
C LYS A 380 12.91 -15.95 -26.24
N LYS A 381 11.60 -15.85 -26.50
CA LYS A 381 10.58 -16.65 -25.80
C LYS A 381 9.47 -17.16 -26.71
N LEU A 382 9.14 -18.43 -26.53
CA LEU A 382 7.95 -19.08 -27.11
C LEU A 382 6.91 -19.36 -26.04
N ALA A 383 5.66 -19.49 -26.48
CA ALA A 383 4.59 -20.14 -25.72
C ALA A 383 4.02 -21.30 -26.54
N VAL A 384 3.76 -22.40 -25.86
CA VAL A 384 3.21 -23.64 -26.43
C VAL A 384 1.99 -24.06 -25.62
N THR A 385 0.91 -24.44 -26.28
CA THR A 385 -0.20 -25.17 -25.64
C THR A 385 0.24 -26.60 -25.37
N ASP A 386 0.34 -26.95 -24.09
CA ASP A 386 0.93 -28.18 -23.60
C ASP A 386 -0.02 -28.84 -22.60
N ASP A 387 -0.84 -29.77 -23.08
CA ASP A 387 -1.89 -30.43 -22.30
C ASP A 387 -2.86 -29.41 -21.65
N ALA A 388 -3.04 -29.42 -20.33
CA ALA A 388 -3.86 -28.44 -19.60
C ALA A 388 -3.08 -27.17 -19.17
N GLU A 389 -1.91 -26.92 -19.76
CA GLU A 389 -1.00 -25.83 -19.43
C GLU A 389 -0.55 -25.04 -20.67
N ILE A 390 -0.09 -23.81 -20.45
CA ILE A 390 0.72 -23.05 -21.39
C ILE A 390 2.17 -23.12 -20.92
N THR A 391 3.03 -23.72 -21.74
CA THR A 391 4.45 -23.88 -21.47
C THR A 391 5.24 -22.78 -22.18
N PHE A 392 6.04 -22.03 -21.42
CA PHE A 392 6.93 -21.00 -21.94
C PHE A 392 8.34 -21.57 -22.09
N ILE A 393 8.96 -21.35 -23.25
CA ILE A 393 10.27 -21.93 -23.61
C ILE A 393 11.24 -20.81 -23.97
N ASP A 394 12.48 -20.92 -23.51
CA ASP A 394 13.58 -20.03 -23.86
C ASP A 394 14.16 -20.44 -25.22
N MET A 395 14.28 -19.49 -26.15
CA MET A 395 14.71 -19.75 -27.52
C MET A 395 16.22 -20.04 -27.65
N GLU A 396 17.02 -19.48 -26.75
CA GLU A 396 18.48 -19.60 -26.79
C GLU A 396 18.91 -20.92 -26.13
N ARG A 397 18.41 -21.18 -24.93
CA ARG A 397 18.69 -22.40 -24.16
C ARG A 397 17.88 -23.61 -24.63
N LYS A 398 16.72 -23.37 -25.24
CA LYS A 398 15.75 -24.40 -25.69
C LYS A 398 15.32 -25.27 -24.52
N GLU A 399 14.90 -24.59 -23.45
CA GLU A 399 14.50 -25.16 -22.17
C GLU A 399 13.18 -24.55 -21.69
N VAL A 400 12.42 -25.31 -20.92
CA VAL A 400 11.19 -24.84 -20.31
C VAL A 400 11.52 -23.79 -19.24
N ILE A 401 10.96 -22.59 -19.38
CA ILE A 401 11.09 -21.50 -18.41
C ILE A 401 10.04 -21.67 -17.30
N LYS A 402 8.77 -21.81 -17.69
CA LYS A 402 7.64 -21.89 -16.78
C LYS A 402 6.42 -22.52 -17.43
N ARG A 403 5.47 -22.97 -16.61
CA ARG A 403 4.17 -23.54 -17.00
C ARG A 403 3.06 -22.79 -16.27
N VAL A 404 1.99 -22.45 -16.99
CA VAL A 404 0.83 -21.75 -16.43
C VAL A 404 -0.42 -22.56 -16.74
N ARG A 405 -1.30 -22.77 -15.76
CA ARG A 405 -2.53 -23.54 -15.97
C ARG A 405 -3.43 -22.85 -17.00
N ALA A 406 -3.80 -23.56 -18.05
CA ALA A 406 -4.61 -23.04 -19.16
C ALA A 406 -6.13 -23.12 -18.89
N GLU A 407 -6.54 -23.68 -17.74
CA GLU A 407 -7.94 -23.90 -17.35
C GLU A 407 -8.73 -24.80 -18.34
N GLY A 408 -8.05 -25.69 -19.04
CA GLY A 408 -8.59 -26.64 -20.01
C GLY A 408 -7.46 -27.17 -20.91
N TYR A 409 -7.73 -28.21 -21.70
CA TYR A 409 -6.81 -28.72 -22.71
C TYR A 409 -6.67 -27.69 -23.83
N GLY A 410 -5.46 -27.16 -24.04
CA GLY A 410 -5.20 -26.11 -25.01
C GLY A 410 -5.05 -26.65 -26.44
N PHE A 411 -5.56 -25.94 -27.44
CA PHE A 411 -5.34 -26.26 -28.86
C PHE A 411 -4.51 -25.18 -29.54
N GLY A 412 -5.13 -24.23 -30.24
CA GLY A 412 -4.42 -23.15 -30.91
C GLY A 412 -3.97 -22.03 -29.97
N ILE A 413 -2.86 -21.37 -30.31
CA ILE A 413 -2.29 -20.27 -29.54
C ILE A 413 -1.70 -19.19 -30.45
N SER A 414 -1.87 -17.93 -30.07
CA SER A 414 -1.32 -16.80 -30.80
C SER A 414 -0.94 -15.67 -29.87
N HIS A 415 0.23 -15.09 -30.12
CA HIS A 415 0.67 -13.87 -29.46
C HIS A 415 0.10 -12.63 -30.15
N SER A 416 -0.53 -11.75 -29.37
CA SER A 416 -1.00 -10.44 -29.82
C SER A 416 -0.67 -9.36 -28.79
N ASN A 417 0.19 -8.42 -29.20
CA ASN A 417 0.64 -7.28 -28.39
C ASN A 417 1.26 -7.66 -27.03
N ARG A 418 0.49 -7.55 -25.94
CA ARG A 418 0.92 -7.83 -24.55
C ARG A 418 0.24 -9.07 -23.98
N SER A 419 -0.41 -9.86 -24.83
CA SER A 419 -1.21 -10.99 -24.41
C SER A 419 -0.96 -12.19 -25.31
N ILE A 420 -1.17 -13.36 -24.77
CA ILE A 420 -1.38 -14.58 -25.57
C ILE A 420 -2.87 -14.88 -25.57
N ILE A 421 -3.35 -15.32 -26.71
CA ILE A 421 -4.73 -15.73 -26.93
C ILE A 421 -4.68 -17.21 -27.31
N TYR A 422 -5.48 -18.04 -26.66
CA TYR A 422 -5.48 -19.48 -26.90
C TYR A 422 -6.87 -20.08 -26.76
N THR A 423 -7.09 -21.24 -27.35
CA THR A 423 -8.35 -21.99 -27.28
C THR A 423 -8.22 -23.15 -26.30
N THR A 424 -9.33 -23.53 -25.66
CA THR A 424 -9.39 -24.69 -24.75
C THR A 424 -10.63 -25.54 -25.00
N ASP A 425 -10.63 -26.79 -24.54
CA ASP A 425 -11.80 -27.69 -24.60
C ASP A 425 -12.95 -27.27 -23.67
N LYS A 426 -12.64 -26.70 -22.50
CA LYS A 426 -13.61 -26.36 -21.44
C LYS A 426 -14.16 -24.94 -21.52
N SER A 427 -13.50 -24.08 -22.28
CA SER A 427 -13.78 -22.65 -22.27
C SER A 427 -13.45 -22.00 -23.60
N LYS A 428 -14.27 -21.00 -23.93
CA LYS A 428 -14.13 -20.05 -25.03
C LYS A 428 -12.70 -19.51 -25.12
N VAL A 429 -12.35 -18.87 -26.24
CA VAL A 429 -11.03 -18.25 -26.44
C VAL A 429 -10.59 -17.48 -25.20
N LYS A 430 -9.47 -17.88 -24.62
CA LYS A 430 -8.87 -17.23 -23.45
C LYS A 430 -7.81 -16.24 -23.88
N LYS A 431 -7.68 -15.19 -23.09
CA LYS A 431 -6.65 -14.17 -23.23
C LYS A 431 -5.90 -14.04 -21.92
N MET A 432 -4.61 -14.35 -21.94
CA MET A 432 -3.71 -14.19 -20.80
C MET A 432 -2.83 -12.96 -21.02
N ASP A 433 -2.86 -12.04 -20.05
CA ASP A 433 -1.94 -10.90 -20.02
C ASP A 433 -0.55 -11.37 -19.56
N LEU A 434 0.48 -11.10 -20.37
CA LEU A 434 1.83 -11.62 -20.14
C LEU A 434 2.55 -10.98 -18.94
N ARG A 435 2.07 -9.85 -18.42
CA ARG A 435 2.65 -9.16 -17.26
C ARG A 435 1.99 -9.58 -15.95
N THR A 436 0.66 -9.62 -15.94
CA THR A 436 -0.13 -9.90 -14.74
C THR A 436 -0.48 -11.37 -14.58
N GLU A 437 -0.24 -12.17 -15.63
CA GLU A 437 -0.64 -13.58 -15.74
C GLU A 437 -2.15 -13.81 -15.55
N ARG A 438 -2.94 -12.74 -15.58
CA ARG A 438 -4.39 -12.82 -15.50
C ARG A 438 -4.94 -13.40 -16.77
N ILE A 439 -5.74 -14.45 -16.60
CA ILE A 439 -6.48 -15.11 -17.66
C ILE A 439 -7.90 -14.56 -17.66
N THR A 440 -8.34 -14.11 -18.82
CA THR A 440 -9.71 -13.66 -19.08
C THR A 440 -10.31 -14.55 -20.15
N THR A 441 -11.60 -14.86 -20.02
CA THR A 441 -12.32 -15.65 -21.02
C THR A 441 -13.09 -14.70 -21.93
N LEU A 442 -12.81 -14.73 -23.24
CA LEU A 442 -13.53 -13.94 -24.23
C LEU A 442 -14.80 -14.67 -24.62
N ASN A 443 -15.91 -13.95 -24.70
CA ASN A 443 -17.21 -14.53 -24.98
C ASN A 443 -17.41 -14.78 -26.48
N VAL A 444 -16.59 -15.64 -27.09
CA VAL A 444 -16.77 -16.14 -28.45
C VAL A 444 -17.68 -17.38 -28.43
N GLY A 445 -18.32 -17.76 -29.54
CA GLY A 445 -19.32 -18.86 -29.61
C GLY A 445 -18.88 -20.22 -29.03
N ASP A 446 -19.80 -21.18 -28.99
CA ASP A 446 -19.73 -22.41 -28.19
C ASP A 446 -18.44 -23.26 -28.34
N PRO A 447 -17.99 -23.93 -27.25
CA PRO A 447 -16.70 -24.63 -27.19
C PRO A 447 -16.70 -25.88 -28.05
N ILE A 448 -15.68 -26.01 -28.91
CA ILE A 448 -15.58 -27.12 -29.86
C ILE A 448 -14.12 -27.61 -29.96
N PHE A 449 -13.98 -28.94 -30.00
CA PHE A 449 -12.74 -29.70 -30.13
C PHE A 449 -11.88 -29.26 -31.32
N GLN A 450 -10.56 -29.10 -31.11
CA GLN A 450 -9.55 -28.69 -32.11
C GLN A 450 -9.86 -27.36 -32.83
N SER A 451 -9.89 -26.26 -32.09
CA SER A 451 -10.03 -24.91 -32.67
C SER A 451 -8.71 -24.15 -32.65
N TYR A 452 -8.42 -23.36 -33.69
CA TYR A 452 -7.22 -22.50 -33.74
C TYR A 452 -7.58 -21.02 -33.68
N VAL A 453 -6.64 -20.20 -33.21
CA VAL A 453 -6.86 -18.76 -33.00
C VAL A 453 -5.66 -17.95 -33.43
N VAL A 454 -5.91 -16.79 -34.03
CA VAL A 454 -4.88 -15.80 -34.33
C VAL A 454 -5.37 -14.39 -33.98
N GLY A 455 -4.53 -13.64 -33.27
CA GLY A 455 -4.83 -12.28 -32.84
C GLY A 455 -4.19 -11.21 -33.73
N SER A 456 -4.93 -10.13 -33.94
CA SER A 456 -4.44 -8.84 -34.44
C SER A 456 -4.73 -7.75 -33.38
N GLU A 457 -4.30 -6.51 -33.58
CA GLU A 457 -4.42 -5.44 -32.56
C GLU A 457 -5.86 -5.29 -32.02
N ASN A 458 -6.86 -5.34 -32.91
CA ASN A 458 -8.27 -5.10 -32.59
C ASN A 458 -9.22 -6.24 -33.02
N LYS A 459 -8.68 -7.35 -33.50
CA LYS A 459 -9.48 -8.46 -34.04
C LYS A 459 -8.91 -9.80 -33.61
N ILE A 460 -9.79 -10.78 -33.48
CA ILE A 460 -9.45 -12.17 -33.20
C ILE A 460 -10.09 -13.01 -34.30
N PHE A 461 -9.28 -13.83 -34.95
CA PHE A 461 -9.76 -14.78 -35.95
C PHE A 461 -9.70 -16.17 -35.34
N TYR A 462 -10.80 -16.89 -35.47
CA TYR A 462 -11.05 -18.16 -34.81
C TYR A 462 -11.51 -19.17 -35.86
N SER A 463 -10.79 -20.28 -36.00
CA SER A 463 -11.21 -21.39 -36.84
C SER A 463 -11.82 -22.51 -36.01
N ASN A 464 -12.89 -23.09 -36.53
CA ASN A 464 -13.60 -24.18 -35.90
C ASN A 464 -13.56 -25.42 -36.81
N TRP A 465 -12.90 -26.47 -36.32
CA TRP A 465 -12.67 -27.70 -37.06
C TRP A 465 -13.96 -28.45 -37.41
N GLN A 466 -14.84 -28.65 -36.43
CA GLN A 466 -16.09 -29.41 -36.62
C GLN A 466 -17.13 -28.64 -37.44
N GLU A 467 -17.25 -27.33 -37.23
CA GLU A 467 -18.22 -26.49 -37.93
C GLU A 467 -17.77 -26.02 -39.32
N HIS A 468 -16.53 -26.35 -39.69
CA HIS A 468 -15.91 -25.94 -40.96
C HIS A 468 -15.97 -24.42 -41.19
N THR A 469 -15.74 -23.64 -40.12
CA THR A 469 -15.93 -22.18 -40.14
C THR A 469 -14.72 -21.40 -39.68
N VAL A 470 -14.66 -20.14 -40.13
CA VAL A 470 -13.73 -19.12 -39.63
C VAL A 470 -14.55 -17.91 -39.23
N ILE A 471 -14.39 -17.44 -38.00
CA ILE A 471 -15.14 -16.32 -37.45
C ILE A 471 -14.16 -15.24 -37.01
N CYS A 472 -14.46 -14.00 -37.38
CA CYS A 472 -13.76 -12.83 -36.86
C CYS A 472 -14.57 -12.20 -35.74
N TYR A 473 -13.91 -11.95 -34.62
CA TYR A 473 -14.44 -11.22 -33.48
C TYR A 473 -13.67 -9.91 -33.30
N ASP A 474 -14.31 -8.90 -32.73
CA ASP A 474 -13.60 -7.79 -32.10
C ASP A 474 -12.94 -8.25 -30.77
N ILE A 475 -12.13 -7.38 -30.16
CA ILE A 475 -11.48 -7.68 -28.87
C ILE A 475 -12.46 -7.85 -27.69
N ASN A 476 -13.72 -7.43 -27.85
CA ASN A 476 -14.77 -7.53 -26.83
C ASN A 476 -15.58 -8.83 -26.96
N GLY A 477 -15.35 -9.61 -28.03
CA GLY A 477 -16.05 -10.86 -28.30
C GLY A 477 -17.28 -10.71 -29.22
N SER A 478 -17.49 -9.56 -29.85
CA SER A 478 -18.58 -9.39 -30.82
C SER A 478 -18.18 -9.97 -32.17
N ALA A 479 -18.99 -10.85 -32.74
CA ALA A 479 -18.74 -11.41 -34.08
C ALA A 479 -18.88 -10.32 -35.16
N LEU A 480 -17.82 -10.09 -35.92
CA LEU A 480 -17.77 -9.13 -37.03
C LEU A 480 -18.18 -9.77 -38.36
N TRP A 481 -17.74 -11.00 -38.61
CA TRP A 481 -18.13 -11.79 -39.77
C TRP A 481 -17.85 -13.29 -39.53
N LYS A 482 -18.57 -14.14 -40.26
CA LYS A 482 -18.40 -15.60 -40.26
C LYS A 482 -18.28 -16.09 -41.70
N PHE A 483 -17.21 -16.83 -41.98
CA PHE A 483 -17.00 -17.57 -43.22
C PHE A 483 -17.42 -19.03 -43.00
N LYS A 484 -18.42 -19.51 -43.76
CA LYS A 484 -18.88 -20.90 -43.79
C LYS A 484 -19.19 -21.27 -45.24
N ASP A 485 -18.32 -22.06 -45.84
CA ASP A 485 -18.53 -22.66 -47.16
C ASP A 485 -17.79 -24.00 -47.20
N GLU A 486 -18.53 -25.08 -47.00
CA GLU A 486 -17.99 -26.45 -46.92
C GLU A 486 -17.51 -26.98 -48.28
N THR A 487 -17.88 -26.32 -49.38
CA THR A 487 -17.32 -26.63 -50.70
C THR A 487 -15.91 -26.06 -50.87
N VAL A 488 -15.56 -25.07 -50.04
CA VAL A 488 -14.31 -24.32 -50.09
C VAL A 488 -13.36 -24.71 -48.96
N LEU A 489 -13.85 -24.81 -47.72
CA LEU A 489 -13.04 -25.05 -46.53
C LEU A 489 -13.65 -26.16 -45.70
N ARG A 490 -12.92 -27.26 -45.52
CA ARG A 490 -13.32 -28.36 -44.64
C ARG A 490 -12.25 -28.64 -43.62
N ASN A 491 -12.68 -28.78 -42.37
CA ASN A 491 -11.82 -29.14 -41.24
C ASN A 491 -10.58 -28.24 -41.14
N PRO A 492 -10.75 -26.93 -40.85
CA PRO A 492 -9.61 -26.03 -40.72
C PRO A 492 -8.67 -26.49 -39.60
N SER A 493 -7.39 -26.69 -39.94
CA SER A 493 -6.35 -27.28 -39.09
C SER A 493 -5.25 -26.29 -38.68
N GLY A 494 -5.23 -25.10 -39.28
CA GLY A 494 -4.28 -24.05 -38.91
C GLY A 494 -4.74 -22.70 -39.43
N ILE A 495 -4.35 -21.64 -38.73
CA ILE A 495 -4.74 -20.27 -39.07
C ILE A 495 -3.56 -19.31 -38.86
N SER A 496 -3.36 -18.39 -39.80
CA SER A 496 -2.35 -17.34 -39.73
C SER A 496 -2.82 -16.07 -40.43
N ILE A 497 -2.16 -14.94 -40.21
CA ILE A 497 -2.50 -13.66 -40.84
C ILE A 497 -1.28 -12.98 -41.45
N ASP A 498 -1.49 -12.27 -42.55
CA ASP A 498 -0.49 -11.37 -43.13
C ASP A 498 -0.54 -9.96 -42.52
N ASN A 499 0.38 -9.09 -42.96
CA ASN A 499 0.44 -7.68 -42.50
C ASN A 499 -0.79 -6.85 -42.89
N ASN A 500 -1.60 -7.31 -43.84
CA ASN A 500 -2.86 -6.67 -44.24
C ASN A 500 -4.08 -7.24 -43.50
N CYS A 501 -3.87 -8.18 -42.55
CA CYS A 501 -4.91 -8.96 -41.87
C CYS A 501 -5.75 -9.84 -42.82
N ASN A 502 -5.20 -10.25 -43.97
CA ASN A 502 -5.76 -11.37 -44.71
C ASN A 502 -5.51 -12.65 -43.91
N VAL A 503 -6.53 -13.50 -43.82
CA VAL A 503 -6.54 -14.71 -42.99
C VAL A 503 -6.24 -15.91 -43.87
N TYR A 504 -5.18 -16.63 -43.56
CA TYR A 504 -4.75 -17.85 -44.24
C TYR A 504 -5.16 -19.04 -43.39
N VAL A 505 -5.92 -19.95 -43.98
CA VAL A 505 -6.50 -21.09 -43.28
C VAL A 505 -6.15 -22.36 -44.03
N ALA A 506 -5.49 -23.29 -43.34
CA ALA A 506 -5.25 -24.63 -43.86
C ALA A 506 -6.53 -25.46 -43.74
N GLY A 507 -7.07 -25.93 -44.87
CA GLY A 507 -8.20 -26.84 -44.93
C GLY A 507 -7.72 -28.28 -45.08
N LEU A 508 -7.77 -29.05 -43.98
CA LEU A 508 -7.23 -30.41 -43.94
C LEU A 508 -7.93 -31.33 -44.97
N ASN A 509 -9.27 -31.36 -44.90
CA ASN A 509 -10.08 -32.27 -45.73
C ASN A 509 -10.46 -31.65 -47.08
N SER A 510 -10.35 -30.34 -47.25
CA SER A 510 -10.45 -29.66 -48.54
C SER A 510 -9.11 -29.59 -49.29
N ASN A 511 -8.04 -30.12 -48.70
CA ASN A 511 -6.67 -30.13 -49.20
C ASN A 511 -6.24 -28.82 -49.88
N ASN A 512 -6.47 -27.70 -49.19
CA ASN A 512 -6.20 -26.38 -49.73
C ASN A 512 -5.77 -25.38 -48.66
N VAL A 513 -5.28 -24.23 -49.10
CA VAL A 513 -5.18 -23.02 -48.27
C VAL A 513 -6.22 -22.02 -48.75
N VAL A 514 -7.07 -21.57 -47.84
CA VAL A 514 -8.08 -20.55 -48.11
C VAL A 514 -7.61 -19.23 -47.54
N VAL A 515 -7.57 -18.20 -48.39
CA VAL A 515 -7.17 -16.84 -48.02
C VAL A 515 -8.40 -15.96 -48.01
N ILE A 516 -8.76 -15.43 -46.84
CA ILE A 516 -9.98 -14.65 -46.60
C ILE A 516 -9.60 -13.20 -46.35
N SER A 517 -10.38 -12.26 -46.90
CA SER A 517 -10.17 -10.83 -46.71
C SER A 517 -10.37 -10.39 -45.26
N PRO A 518 -9.79 -9.25 -44.83
CA PRO A 518 -9.94 -8.77 -43.46
C PRO A 518 -11.38 -8.43 -43.07
N ASN A 519 -12.24 -8.26 -44.07
CA ASN A 519 -13.68 -7.99 -43.94
C ASN A 519 -14.56 -9.21 -44.21
N GLY A 520 -13.98 -10.38 -44.52
CA GLY A 520 -14.70 -11.63 -44.78
C GLY A 520 -15.48 -11.71 -46.10
N LYS A 521 -15.44 -10.66 -46.94
CA LYS A 521 -16.25 -10.57 -48.17
C LYS A 521 -15.65 -11.24 -49.40
N GLN A 522 -14.33 -11.44 -49.42
CA GLN A 522 -13.61 -12.03 -50.55
C GLN A 522 -12.75 -13.17 -50.03
N PHE A 523 -12.61 -14.22 -50.83
CA PHE A 523 -11.71 -15.30 -50.55
C PHE A 523 -11.05 -15.83 -51.81
N LYS A 524 -9.93 -16.54 -51.66
CA LYS A 524 -9.26 -17.29 -52.70
C LYS A 524 -8.86 -18.66 -52.18
N GLN A 525 -9.11 -19.68 -53.00
CA GLN A 525 -8.62 -21.04 -52.75
C GLN A 525 -7.29 -21.23 -53.44
N ILE A 526 -6.37 -21.89 -52.73
CA ILE A 526 -5.10 -22.34 -53.27
C ILE A 526 -5.08 -23.86 -53.12
N PRO A 527 -5.46 -24.61 -54.17
CA PRO A 527 -5.44 -26.07 -54.15
C PRO A 527 -4.01 -26.58 -53.96
N LEU A 528 -3.86 -27.67 -53.20
CA LEU A 528 -2.55 -28.28 -52.94
C LEU A 528 -2.33 -29.58 -53.76
N ASP A 529 -3.39 -30.09 -54.39
CA ASP A 529 -3.39 -31.35 -55.15
C ASP A 529 -2.37 -31.35 -56.30
N GLY A 530 -2.11 -30.19 -56.91
CA GLY A 530 -1.19 -30.05 -58.05
C GLY A 530 0.29 -30.18 -57.69
N ASP A 531 0.64 -30.03 -56.41
CA ASP A 531 2.04 -29.97 -55.94
C ASP A 531 2.47 -31.23 -55.17
N GLY A 532 1.64 -32.28 -55.19
CA GLY A 532 1.87 -33.53 -54.45
C GLY A 532 1.78 -33.35 -52.92
N ILE A 533 1.09 -32.29 -52.48
CA ILE A 533 0.88 -31.98 -51.06
C ILE A 533 -0.51 -32.47 -50.68
N SER A 534 -0.60 -33.21 -49.58
CA SER A 534 -1.88 -33.62 -49.02
C SER A 534 -1.95 -33.34 -47.52
N ASN A 535 -3.15 -33.08 -47.01
CA ASN A 535 -3.45 -32.96 -45.58
C ASN A 535 -2.64 -31.85 -44.89
N PRO A 536 -2.85 -30.56 -45.23
CA PRO A 536 -2.20 -29.47 -44.51
C PRO A 536 -2.64 -29.47 -43.05
N ARG A 537 -1.70 -29.57 -42.11
CA ARG A 537 -1.98 -29.69 -40.67
C ARG A 537 -1.70 -28.45 -39.87
N ALA A 538 -0.74 -27.63 -40.29
CA ALA A 538 -0.42 -26.38 -39.63
C ALA A 538 0.08 -25.36 -40.66
N ILE A 539 -0.10 -24.08 -40.35
CA ILE A 539 0.26 -22.98 -41.24
C ILE A 539 0.83 -21.81 -40.43
N SER A 540 1.93 -21.24 -40.91
CA SER A 540 2.60 -20.10 -40.26
C SER A 540 3.08 -19.10 -41.31
N LEU A 541 2.93 -17.80 -41.01
CA LEU A 541 3.40 -16.72 -41.87
C LEU A 541 4.48 -15.93 -41.15
N GLU A 542 5.59 -15.69 -41.85
CA GLU A 542 6.65 -14.80 -41.39
C GLU A 542 6.42 -13.39 -41.96
N LYS A 543 6.42 -12.38 -41.08
CA LYS A 543 5.92 -11.03 -41.36
C LYS A 543 6.90 -10.17 -42.18
N GLU A 544 8.19 -10.49 -42.18
CA GLU A 544 9.23 -9.69 -42.85
C GLU A 544 9.52 -10.15 -44.29
N ASN A 545 9.53 -11.46 -44.54
CA ASN A 545 9.93 -12.08 -45.81
C ASN A 545 8.75 -12.60 -46.66
N LYS A 546 7.49 -12.38 -46.24
CA LYS A 546 6.28 -12.87 -46.94
C LYS A 546 6.32 -14.39 -47.23
N LEU A 547 6.99 -15.15 -46.38
CA LEU A 547 7.12 -16.61 -46.50
C LEU A 547 5.98 -17.29 -45.74
N LEU A 548 5.39 -18.29 -46.38
CA LEU A 548 4.40 -19.19 -45.79
C LEU A 548 5.07 -20.53 -45.52
N VAL A 549 4.93 -21.06 -44.31
CA VAL A 549 5.19 -22.47 -44.04
C VAL A 549 3.88 -23.17 -43.87
N GLN A 550 3.72 -24.26 -44.61
CA GLN A 550 2.67 -25.22 -44.41
C GLN A 550 3.30 -26.54 -44.01
N VAL A 551 2.76 -27.20 -42.99
CA VAL A 551 3.27 -28.49 -42.53
C VAL A 551 2.24 -29.57 -42.78
N THR A 552 2.67 -30.64 -43.44
CA THR A 552 1.92 -31.88 -43.66
C THR A 552 2.40 -32.95 -42.67
N GLN A 553 1.92 -34.18 -42.80
CA GLN A 553 2.43 -35.29 -41.99
C GLN A 553 3.91 -35.63 -42.27
N GLU A 554 4.38 -35.38 -43.50
CA GLU A 554 5.69 -35.85 -43.98
C GLU A 554 6.69 -34.70 -44.24
N TYR A 555 6.18 -33.53 -44.64
CA TYR A 555 6.99 -32.40 -45.10
C TYR A 555 6.55 -31.07 -44.50
N ALA A 556 7.52 -30.17 -44.27
CA ALA A 556 7.27 -28.75 -44.16
C ALA A 556 7.59 -28.05 -45.50
N ASP A 557 6.56 -27.50 -46.13
CA ASP A 557 6.64 -26.77 -47.38
C ASP A 557 6.77 -25.27 -47.08
N ILE A 558 7.93 -24.71 -47.41
CA ILE A 558 8.17 -23.26 -47.35
C ILE A 558 7.89 -22.69 -48.73
N GLY A 559 6.87 -21.84 -48.83
CA GLY A 559 6.53 -21.11 -50.05
C GLY A 559 6.67 -19.60 -49.90
N SER A 560 6.77 -18.90 -51.03
CA SER A 560 6.61 -17.44 -51.06
C SER A 560 5.23 -17.05 -51.54
N ASN A 561 4.71 -15.97 -50.96
CA ASN A 561 3.48 -15.31 -51.42
C ASN A 561 3.79 -14.16 -52.40
N THR A 562 4.79 -14.34 -53.27
CA THR A 562 5.19 -13.33 -54.26
C THR A 562 4.91 -13.83 -55.68
N LEU A 563 4.30 -12.96 -56.50
CA LEU A 563 4.18 -13.15 -57.94
C LEU A 563 5.57 -13.40 -58.54
N ASN A 564 5.72 -14.46 -59.34
CA ASN A 564 6.80 -14.58 -60.30
C ASN A 564 6.87 -13.29 -61.12
N VAL A 565 7.87 -12.45 -60.85
CA VAL A 565 8.36 -11.53 -61.86
C VAL A 565 9.24 -12.40 -62.73
N GLY A 566 8.74 -12.71 -63.93
CA GLY A 566 9.42 -13.59 -64.87
C GLY A 566 10.85 -13.16 -65.11
N GLU A 567 11.73 -14.16 -65.18
CA GLU A 567 13.04 -14.04 -65.79
C GLU A 567 12.90 -13.41 -67.18
N LYS A 568 13.59 -12.28 -67.38
CA LYS A 568 14.25 -11.91 -68.63
C LYS A 568 15.55 -11.24 -68.31
#